data_AF-A0A1G1LA68-F1
#
_entry.id   AF-A0A1G1LA68-F1
#
_cell.length_a   1.000
_cell.length_b   1.000
_cell.length_c   1.000
_cell.angle_alpha   90.00
_cell.angle_beta   90.00
_cell.angle_gamma   90.00
#
_symmetry.space_group_name_H-M   'P 1'
#
loop_
_entity.id
_entity.type
_entity.pdbx_description
1 polymer ?
#
loop_
_entity_poly.entity_id
_entity_poly.type
_entity_poly.pdbx_seq_one_letter_code
_entity_poly.pdbx_strand_id
1 'polypeptide(L)'
;MWEQVDRILRQATTQIADHIANFLPGMLVSLVLILAAFVVAFLARLLIVRALRGLDFDRRADHWGLAALVGWPASTSPSQTVARVIYWAILILGLLVSLTALNATIPSRLALSVFGYVPDLLAALLILVIGTVAARFLARSVLIGAVNMQIQSARLLSLVVKWLVLIVAVAMALDHLGIGRTVLLLAF
;
A
#
# COMPACT_ATOMS: atom_id res chain seq x y z
N MET A 1 -47.10 20.69 -29.96
CA MET A 1 -47.10 19.73 -28.83
C MET A 1 -46.17 18.55 -29.11
N TRP A 2 -46.33 17.82 -30.21
CA TRP A 2 -45.45 16.69 -30.58
C TRP A 2 -43.95 17.05 -30.67
N GLU A 3 -43.59 18.23 -31.20
CA GLU A 3 -42.19 18.67 -31.23
C GLU A 3 -41.59 19.05 -29.86
N GLN A 4 -42.40 19.32 -28.84
CA GLN A 4 -41.91 19.55 -27.47
C GLN A 4 -41.61 18.21 -26.80
N VAL A 5 -42.45 17.20 -27.04
CA VAL A 5 -42.25 15.83 -26.54
C VAL A 5 -40.96 15.25 -27.12
N ASP A 6 -40.72 15.38 -28.42
CA ASP A 6 -39.48 14.91 -29.06
C ASP A 6 -38.24 15.63 -28.54
N ARG A 7 -38.32 16.93 -28.25
CA ARG A 7 -37.22 17.69 -27.65
C ARG A 7 -36.90 17.21 -26.24
N ILE A 8 -37.91 16.98 -25.41
CA ILE A 8 -37.75 16.50 -24.04
C ILE A 8 -37.16 15.08 -24.03
N LEU A 9 -37.63 14.19 -24.90
CA LEU A 9 -37.12 12.83 -25.02
C LEU A 9 -35.66 12.80 -25.49
N ARG A 10 -35.30 13.64 -26.48
CA ARG A 10 -33.91 13.78 -26.96
C ARG A 10 -33.01 14.39 -25.88
N GLN A 11 -33.46 15.41 -25.16
CA GLN A 11 -32.71 16.00 -24.05
C GLN A 11 -32.48 15.01 -22.91
N ALA A 12 -33.51 14.24 -22.54
CA ALA A 12 -33.40 13.22 -21.50
C ALA A 12 -32.42 12.11 -21.90
N THR A 13 -32.46 11.65 -23.15
CA THR A 13 -31.52 10.63 -23.66
C THR A 13 -30.09 11.15 -23.72
N THR A 14 -29.86 12.38 -24.18
CA THR A 14 -28.50 12.97 -24.16
C THR A 14 -27.99 13.17 -22.73
N GLN A 15 -28.84 13.65 -21.81
CA GLN A 15 -28.44 13.85 -20.42
C GLN A 15 -28.09 12.54 -19.71
N ILE A 16 -28.83 11.47 -19.96
CA ILE A 16 -28.53 10.13 -19.41
C ILE A 16 -27.24 9.58 -20.02
N ALA A 17 -27.06 9.70 -21.34
CA ALA A 17 -25.84 9.28 -22.03
C ALA A 17 -24.60 10.03 -21.51
N ASP A 18 -24.71 11.34 -21.29
CA ASP A 18 -23.65 12.18 -20.74
C ASP A 18 -23.33 11.81 -19.28
N HIS A 19 -24.34 11.52 -18.45
CA HIS A 19 -24.10 11.06 -17.08
C HIS A 19 -23.38 9.72 -17.02
N ILE A 20 -23.76 8.76 -17.89
CA ILE A 20 -23.10 7.44 -17.96
C ILE A 20 -21.66 7.58 -18.49
N ALA A 21 -21.46 8.39 -19.54
CA ALA A 21 -20.14 8.64 -20.11
C ALA A 21 -19.19 9.34 -19.13
N ASN A 22 -19.71 10.24 -18.29
CA ASN A 22 -18.93 10.96 -17.28
C ASN A 22 -18.70 10.14 -15.99
N PHE A 23 -19.51 9.12 -15.72
CA PHE A 23 -19.34 8.23 -14.56
C PHE A 23 -18.24 7.18 -14.76
N LEU A 24 -18.06 6.70 -16.01
CA LEU A 24 -17.11 5.64 -16.33
C LEU A 24 -15.66 5.98 -15.94
N PRO A 25 -15.12 7.18 -16.25
CA PRO A 25 -13.80 7.59 -15.79
C PRO A 25 -13.71 7.64 -14.26
N GLY A 26 -14.67 8.28 -13.59
CA GLY A 26 -14.70 8.39 -12.12
C GLY A 26 -14.72 7.03 -11.42
N MET A 27 -15.47 6.07 -11.97
CA MET A 27 -15.52 4.70 -11.47
C MET A 27 -14.16 4.01 -11.54
N LEU A 28 -13.41 4.17 -12.63
CA LEU A 28 -12.09 3.58 -12.76
C LEU A 28 -11.07 4.23 -11.80
N VAL A 29 -11.12 5.54 -11.62
CA VAL A 29 -10.26 6.24 -10.64
C VAL A 29 -10.56 5.77 -9.23
N SER A 30 -11.84 5.67 -8.87
CA SER A 30 -12.23 5.16 -7.55
C SER A 30 -11.72 3.74 -7.33
N LEU A 31 -11.77 2.88 -8.35
CA LEU A 31 -11.31 1.51 -8.26
C LEU A 31 -9.80 1.46 -8.00
N VAL A 32 -9.02 2.27 -8.70
CA VAL A 32 -7.57 2.37 -8.49
C VAL A 32 -7.25 2.96 -7.11
N LEU A 33 -7.97 4.00 -6.67
CA LEU A 33 -7.78 4.58 -5.34
C LEU A 33 -8.08 3.57 -4.23
N ILE A 34 -9.12 2.75 -4.39
CA ILE A 34 -9.42 1.63 -3.48
C ILE A 34 -8.24 0.63 -3.49
N LEU A 35 -7.76 0.26 -4.67
CA LEU A 35 -6.62 -0.67 -4.81
C LEU A 35 -5.36 -0.13 -4.10
N ALA A 36 -5.05 1.15 -4.31
CA ALA A 36 -3.93 1.83 -3.68
C ALA A 36 -4.11 1.90 -2.15
N ALA A 37 -5.31 2.22 -1.66
CA ALA A 37 -5.62 2.23 -0.24
C ALA A 37 -5.42 0.85 0.39
N PHE A 38 -5.81 -0.23 -0.29
CA PHE A 38 -5.55 -1.61 0.14
C PHE A 38 -4.05 -1.89 0.27
N VAL A 39 -3.24 -1.49 -0.72
CA VAL A 39 -1.78 -1.66 -0.68
C VAL A 39 -1.16 -0.87 0.48
N VAL A 40 -1.53 0.40 0.64
CA VAL A 40 -1.03 1.27 1.72
C VAL A 40 -1.44 0.72 3.08
N ALA A 41 -2.70 0.30 3.26
CA ALA A 41 -3.19 -0.29 4.50
C ALA A 41 -2.42 -1.58 4.84
N PHE A 42 -2.18 -2.44 3.85
CA PHE A 42 -1.41 -3.67 4.04
C PHE A 42 0.04 -3.40 4.43
N LEU A 43 0.71 -2.47 3.75
CA LEU A 43 2.09 -2.07 4.06
C LEU A 43 2.19 -1.45 5.45
N ALA A 44 1.29 -0.53 5.78
CA ALA A 44 1.22 0.10 7.10
C ALA A 44 1.03 -0.97 8.19
N ARG A 45 0.09 -1.90 8.02
CA ARG A 45 -0.12 -3.01 8.95
C ARG A 45 1.16 -3.82 9.15
N LEU A 46 1.86 -4.18 8.08
CA LEU A 46 3.11 -4.95 8.15
C LEU A 46 4.21 -4.20 8.91
N LEU A 47 4.38 -2.91 8.62
CA LEU A 47 5.37 -2.05 9.28
C LEU A 47 5.06 -1.87 10.76
N ILE A 48 3.80 -1.58 11.09
CA ILE A 48 3.35 -1.37 12.47
C ILE A 48 3.50 -2.65 13.30
N VAL A 49 3.11 -3.82 12.77
CA VAL A 49 3.31 -5.09 13.49
C VAL A 49 4.80 -5.34 13.74
N ARG A 50 5.66 -5.09 12.76
CA ARG A 50 7.11 -5.27 12.95
C ARG A 50 7.69 -4.29 13.96
N ALA A 51 7.29 -3.02 13.91
CA ALA A 51 7.74 -1.99 14.84
C ALA A 51 7.30 -2.30 16.28
N LEU A 52 6.00 -2.59 16.48
CA LEU A 52 5.45 -2.89 17.81
C LEU A 52 6.04 -4.17 18.41
N ARG A 53 6.25 -5.22 17.61
CA ARG A 53 6.92 -6.44 18.08
C ARG A 53 8.40 -6.21 18.39
N GLY A 54 9.08 -5.37 17.62
CA GLY A 54 10.48 -5.01 17.89
C GLY A 54 10.67 -4.20 19.17
N LEU A 55 9.61 -3.54 19.67
CA LEU A 55 9.62 -2.78 20.92
C LEU A 55 9.13 -3.59 22.15
N ASP A 56 8.93 -4.90 21.99
CA ASP A 56 8.32 -5.77 23.00
C ASP A 56 6.99 -5.22 23.55
N PHE A 57 6.20 -4.55 22.69
CA PHE A 57 4.94 -3.93 23.07
C PHE A 57 3.96 -4.96 23.67
N ASP A 58 3.96 -6.18 23.12
CA ASP A 58 3.13 -7.28 23.61
C ASP A 58 3.46 -7.63 25.08
N ARG A 59 4.75 -7.62 25.46
CA ARG A 59 5.20 -7.91 26.83
C ARG A 59 4.90 -6.75 27.79
N ARG A 60 5.00 -5.51 27.32
CA ARG A 60 4.67 -4.32 28.13
C ARG A 60 3.17 -4.19 28.38
N ALA A 61 2.34 -4.49 27.37
CA ALA A 61 0.89 -4.46 27.48
C ALA A 61 0.36 -5.53 28.45
N ASP A 62 1.01 -6.69 28.51
CA ASP A 62 0.72 -7.75 29.49
C ASP A 62 1.09 -7.30 30.91
N HIS A 63 2.25 -6.65 31.08
CA HIS A 63 2.68 -6.07 32.37
C HIS A 63 1.76 -4.96 32.89
N TRP A 64 1.09 -4.23 32.00
CA TRP A 64 0.12 -3.18 32.34
C TRP A 64 -1.30 -3.71 32.53
N GLY A 65 -1.54 -5.03 32.39
CA GLY A 65 -2.87 -5.62 32.58
C GLY A 65 -3.90 -5.19 31.53
N LEU A 66 -3.46 -4.64 30.38
CA LEU A 66 -4.36 -4.16 29.33
C LEU A 66 -5.24 -5.29 28.75
N ALA A 67 -4.74 -6.53 28.74
CA ALA A 67 -5.51 -7.69 28.31
C ALA A 67 -6.73 -7.95 29.21
N ALA A 68 -6.60 -7.71 30.53
CA ALA A 68 -7.68 -7.88 31.50
C ALA A 68 -8.72 -6.74 31.45
N LEU A 69 -8.28 -5.51 31.17
CA LEU A 69 -9.17 -4.34 31.06
C LEU A 69 -10.07 -4.37 29.81
N VAL A 70 -9.55 -4.88 28.70
CA VAL A 70 -10.28 -4.91 27.41
C VAL A 70 -11.00 -6.25 27.19
N GLY A 71 -10.81 -7.23 28.07
CA GLY A 71 -11.42 -8.56 27.96
C GLY A 71 -10.87 -9.38 26.78
N TRP A 72 -9.61 -9.16 26.40
CA TRP A 72 -9.00 -9.91 25.29
C TRP A 72 -8.63 -11.33 25.72
N PRO A 73 -8.91 -12.36 24.90
CA PRO A 73 -8.38 -13.70 25.13
C PRO A 73 -6.84 -13.66 25.20
N ALA A 74 -6.25 -14.42 26.11
CA ALA A 74 -4.79 -14.48 26.34
C ALA A 74 -3.95 -14.83 25.08
N SER A 75 -4.59 -15.34 24.02
CA SER A 75 -3.97 -15.64 22.72
C SER A 75 -3.91 -14.43 21.76
N THR A 76 -4.48 -13.28 22.12
CA THR A 76 -4.56 -12.11 21.22
C THR A 76 -3.39 -11.16 21.46
N SER A 77 -2.49 -11.09 20.48
CA SER A 77 -1.34 -10.16 20.50
C SER A 77 -1.81 -8.69 20.35
N PRO A 78 -1.60 -7.82 21.36
CA PRO A 78 -2.01 -6.41 21.33
C PRO A 78 -1.51 -5.66 20.11
N SER A 79 -0.27 -5.92 19.69
CA SER A 79 0.32 -5.32 18.48
C SER A 79 -0.45 -5.67 17.21
N GLN A 80 -1.02 -6.87 17.11
CA GLN A 80 -1.85 -7.25 15.97
C GLN A 80 -3.20 -6.53 15.97
N THR A 81 -3.79 -6.30 17.14
CA THR A 81 -5.06 -5.57 17.25
C THR A 81 -4.89 -4.12 16.85
N VAL A 82 -3.85 -3.44 17.35
CA VAL A 82 -3.52 -2.05 16.98
C VAL A 82 -3.27 -1.94 15.47
N ALA A 83 -2.47 -2.84 14.91
CA ALA A 83 -2.21 -2.83 13.47
C ALA A 83 -3.47 -3.13 12.64
N ARG A 84 -4.41 -3.93 13.16
CA ARG A 84 -5.70 -4.20 12.52
C ARG A 84 -6.61 -2.97 12.56
N VAL A 85 -6.64 -2.23 13.68
CA VAL A 85 -7.40 -0.97 13.79
C VAL A 85 -6.88 0.05 12.79
N ILE A 86 -5.56 0.23 12.72
CA ILE A 86 -4.94 1.16 11.77
C ILE A 86 -5.18 0.73 10.32
N TYR A 87 -5.11 -0.57 10.02
CA TYR A 87 -5.48 -1.11 8.71
C TYR A 87 -6.90 -0.69 8.29
N TRP A 88 -7.88 -0.91 9.18
CA TRP A 88 -9.28 -0.53 8.90
C TRP A 88 -9.46 0.97 8.79
N ALA A 89 -8.80 1.77 9.63
CA ALA A 89 -8.84 3.22 9.54
C ALA A 89 -8.33 3.73 8.17
N ILE A 90 -7.17 3.22 7.71
CA ILE A 90 -6.62 3.58 6.40
C ILE A 90 -7.56 3.14 5.27
N LEU A 91 -8.15 1.95 5.37
CA LEU A 91 -9.08 1.43 4.38
C LEU A 91 -10.35 2.29 4.28
N ILE A 92 -10.93 2.68 5.42
CA ILE A 92 -12.11 3.55 5.47
C ILE A 92 -11.77 4.93 4.89
N LEU A 93 -10.65 5.53 5.28
CA LEU A 93 -10.21 6.81 4.72
C LEU A 93 -9.99 6.72 3.21
N GLY A 94 -9.33 5.67 2.73
CA GLY A 94 -9.13 5.43 1.31
C GLY A 94 -10.43 5.22 0.55
N LEU A 95 -11.41 4.53 1.15
CA LEU A 95 -12.74 4.37 0.59
C LEU A 95 -13.45 5.74 0.49
N LEU A 96 -13.40 6.57 1.52
CA LEU A 96 -13.98 7.92 1.50
C LEU A 96 -13.35 8.79 0.40
N VAL A 97 -12.03 8.74 0.24
CA VAL A 97 -11.31 9.44 -0.83
C VAL A 97 -11.74 8.90 -2.20
N SER A 98 -11.87 7.58 -2.36
CA SER A 98 -12.32 6.98 -3.61
C SER A 98 -13.76 7.36 -4.00
N LEU A 99 -14.64 7.54 -3.01
CA LEU A 99 -16.02 7.97 -3.23
C LEU A 99 -16.07 9.41 -3.79
N THR A 100 -15.11 10.26 -3.44
CA THR A 100 -15.00 11.61 -4.03
C THR A 100 -14.61 11.58 -5.51
N ALA A 101 -13.89 10.54 -5.95
CA ALA A 101 -13.50 10.37 -7.34
C ALA A 101 -14.65 9.89 -8.24
N LEU A 102 -15.66 9.20 -7.69
CA LEU A 102 -16.89 8.83 -8.41
C LEU A 102 -17.72 10.05 -8.83
N ASN A 103 -17.63 11.13 -8.06
CA ASN A 103 -18.38 12.37 -8.29
C ASN A 103 -17.69 13.34 -9.27
N ALA A 104 -16.47 13.02 -9.73
CA ALA A 104 -15.73 13.88 -10.63
C ALA A 104 -16.26 13.77 -12.07
N THR A 105 -17.11 14.70 -12.48
CA THR A 105 -17.72 14.85 -13.82
C THR A 105 -16.74 15.26 -14.93
N ILE A 106 -15.43 15.10 -14.74
CA ILE A 106 -14.39 15.46 -15.71
C ILE A 106 -13.39 14.30 -15.75
N PRO A 107 -12.68 14.03 -16.86
CA PRO A 107 -11.37 13.38 -16.81
C PRO A 107 -10.44 14.31 -16.01
N SER A 108 -10.62 14.33 -14.69
CA SER A 108 -9.82 15.11 -13.78
C SER A 108 -8.38 14.70 -14.07
N ARG A 109 -7.45 15.64 -14.07
CA ARG A 109 -6.03 15.31 -14.25
C ARG A 109 -5.58 14.18 -13.29
N LEU A 110 -6.25 14.10 -12.14
CA LEU A 110 -6.18 13.00 -11.17
C LEU A 110 -6.48 11.63 -11.79
N ALA A 111 -7.51 11.51 -12.63
CA ALA A 111 -7.84 10.26 -13.32
C ALA A 111 -6.70 9.75 -14.20
N LEU A 112 -6.22 10.61 -15.11
CA LEU A 112 -5.15 10.27 -16.03
C LEU A 112 -3.82 10.00 -15.28
N SER A 113 -3.54 10.75 -14.22
CA SER A 113 -2.35 10.49 -13.38
C SER A 113 -2.46 9.18 -12.60
N VAL A 114 -3.65 8.83 -12.11
CA VAL A 114 -3.89 7.59 -11.36
C VAL A 114 -3.77 6.37 -12.28
N PHE A 115 -4.27 6.44 -13.51
CA PHE A 115 -4.04 5.39 -14.51
C PHE A 115 -2.57 5.19 -14.85
N GLY A 116 -1.81 6.28 -14.96
CA GLY A 116 -0.35 6.22 -15.13
C GLY A 116 0.37 5.59 -13.94
N TYR A 117 -0.20 5.68 -12.74
CA TYR A 117 0.40 5.16 -11.51
C TYR A 117 0.15 3.65 -11.28
N VAL A 118 -0.86 3.05 -11.92
CA VAL A 118 -1.16 1.62 -11.74
C VAL A 118 0.00 0.71 -12.17
N PRO A 119 0.60 0.87 -13.36
CA PRO A 119 1.74 0.06 -13.78
C PRO A 119 2.92 0.20 -12.82
N ASP A 120 3.20 1.42 -12.36
CA ASP A 120 4.28 1.72 -11.43
C ASP A 120 4.06 1.11 -10.04
N LEU A 121 2.83 1.13 -9.54
CA LEU A 121 2.46 0.47 -8.29
C LEU A 121 2.65 -1.04 -8.37
N LEU A 122 2.25 -1.66 -9.49
CA LEU A 122 2.45 -3.08 -9.73
C LEU A 122 3.94 -3.43 -9.84
N ALA A 123 4.72 -2.61 -10.55
CA ALA A 123 6.17 -2.76 -10.66
C ALA A 123 6.83 -2.67 -9.28
N ALA A 124 6.50 -1.67 -8.47
CA ALA A 124 7.02 -1.52 -7.11
C ALA A 124 6.68 -2.74 -6.22
N LEU A 125 5.45 -3.25 -6.30
CA LEU A 125 5.05 -4.44 -5.55
C LEU A 125 5.83 -5.68 -6.00
N LEU A 126 5.97 -5.89 -7.30
CA LEU A 126 6.79 -6.98 -7.86
C LEU A 126 8.24 -6.87 -7.42
N ILE A 127 8.83 -5.69 -7.47
CA ILE A 127 10.21 -5.42 -7.01
C ILE A 127 10.36 -5.77 -5.53
N LEU A 128 9.40 -5.42 -4.67
CA LEU A 128 9.46 -5.78 -3.24
C LEU A 128 9.36 -7.29 -3.03
N VAL A 129 8.46 -7.97 -3.75
CA VAL A 129 8.33 -9.43 -3.67
C VAL A 129 9.61 -10.12 -4.12
N ILE A 130 10.09 -9.77 -5.32
CA ILE A 130 11.31 -10.35 -5.90
C ILE A 130 12.52 -9.99 -5.04
N GLY A 131 12.65 -8.75 -4.61
CA GLY A 131 13.74 -8.26 -3.78
C GLY A 131 13.80 -8.93 -2.41
N THR A 132 12.66 -9.21 -1.78
CA THR A 132 12.64 -9.95 -0.51
C THR A 132 13.03 -11.43 -0.68
N VAL A 133 12.61 -12.06 -1.79
CA VAL A 133 13.05 -13.42 -2.13
C VAL A 133 14.54 -13.44 -2.43
N ALA A 134 15.03 -12.52 -3.26
CA ALA A 134 16.44 -12.37 -3.62
C ALA A 134 17.31 -12.10 -2.38
N ALA A 135 16.88 -11.20 -1.48
CA ALA A 135 17.60 -10.92 -0.24
C ALA A 135 17.75 -12.16 0.64
N ARG A 136 16.72 -13.01 0.73
CA ARG A 136 16.78 -14.28 1.49
C ARG A 136 17.68 -15.29 0.82
N PHE A 137 17.59 -15.42 -0.50
CA PHE A 137 18.40 -16.34 -1.30
C PHE A 137 19.88 -15.98 -1.18
N LEU A 138 20.24 -14.73 -1.50
CA LEU A 138 21.62 -14.24 -1.46
C LEU A 138 22.21 -14.31 -0.04
N ALA A 139 21.44 -13.94 0.99
CA ALA A 139 21.90 -14.06 2.36
C ALA A 139 22.21 -15.52 2.76
N ARG A 140 21.38 -16.48 2.34
CA ARG A 140 21.63 -17.90 2.59
C ARG A 140 22.86 -18.40 1.82
N SER A 141 23.01 -18.03 0.56
CA SER A 141 24.16 -18.42 -0.26
C SER A 141 25.47 -17.91 0.36
N VAL A 142 25.49 -16.64 0.80
CA VAL A 142 26.65 -16.05 1.49
C VAL A 142 26.91 -16.71 2.84
N LEU A 143 25.87 -17.04 3.60
CA LEU A 143 26.03 -17.75 4.87
C LEU A 143 26.71 -19.11 4.66
N ILE A 144 26.21 -19.91 3.72
CA ILE A 144 26.74 -21.25 3.43
C ILE A 144 28.19 -21.14 2.92
N GLY A 145 28.46 -20.22 1.99
CA GLY A 145 29.81 -20.00 1.47
C GLY A 145 30.79 -19.55 2.56
N ALA A 146 30.39 -18.60 3.40
CA ALA A 146 31.25 -18.09 4.47
C ALA A 146 31.51 -19.12 5.57
N VAL A 147 30.53 -19.97 5.90
CA VAL A 147 30.71 -21.09 6.82
C VAL A 147 31.67 -22.14 6.24
N ASN A 148 31.54 -22.47 4.95
CA ASN A 148 32.47 -23.39 4.28
C ASN A 148 33.92 -22.88 4.28
N MET A 149 34.11 -21.55 4.26
CA MET A 149 35.42 -20.91 4.34
C MET A 149 35.92 -20.69 5.79
N GLN A 150 35.22 -21.22 6.80
CA GLN A 150 35.52 -21.05 8.23
C GLN A 150 35.61 -19.57 8.70
N ILE A 151 34.85 -18.67 8.06
CA ILE A 151 34.77 -17.28 8.51
C ILE A 151 33.95 -17.20 9.79
N GLN A 152 34.58 -16.82 10.91
CA GLN A 152 33.92 -16.70 12.22
C GLN A 152 32.68 -15.78 12.20
N SER A 153 32.69 -14.76 11.35
CA SER A 153 31.64 -13.76 11.21
C SER A 153 30.65 -14.03 10.06
N ALA A 154 30.53 -15.28 9.58
CA ALA A 154 29.62 -15.66 8.49
C ALA A 154 28.16 -15.19 8.69
N ARG A 155 27.67 -15.21 9.94
CA ARG A 155 26.32 -14.74 10.27
C ARG A 155 26.17 -13.22 10.10
N LEU A 156 27.18 -12.43 10.45
CA LEU A 156 27.16 -10.98 10.26
C LEU A 156 27.18 -10.64 8.76
N LEU A 157 28.04 -11.32 8.00
CA LEU A 157 28.15 -11.10 6.56
C LEU A 157 26.82 -11.38 5.84
N SER A 158 26.16 -12.50 6.16
CA SER A 158 24.84 -12.82 5.59
C SER A 158 23.76 -11.81 5.96
N LEU A 159 23.80 -11.26 7.19
CA LEU A 159 22.89 -10.20 7.63
C LEU A 159 23.12 -8.90 6.87
N VAL A 160 24.38 -8.49 6.69
CA VAL A 160 24.75 -7.31 5.91
C VAL A 160 24.23 -7.44 4.48
N VAL A 161 24.47 -8.58 3.83
CA VAL A 161 23.98 -8.84 2.47
C VAL A 161 22.46 -8.78 2.39
N LYS A 162 21.76 -9.41 3.35
CA LYS A 162 20.30 -9.37 3.41
C LYS A 162 19.78 -7.93 3.46
N TRP A 163 20.34 -7.11 4.35
CA TRP A 163 19.92 -5.73 4.53
C TRP A 163 20.25 -4.86 3.33
N LEU A 164 21.43 -5.04 2.74
CA LEU A 164 21.87 -4.30 1.55
C LEU A 164 20.90 -4.56 0.38
N VAL A 165 20.61 -5.82 0.08
CA VAL A 165 19.67 -6.18 -1.01
C VAL A 165 18.26 -5.65 -0.72
N LEU A 166 17.81 -5.73 0.54
CA LEU A 166 16.48 -5.25 0.92
C LEU A 166 16.37 -3.73 0.82
N ILE A 167 17.40 -2.99 1.22
CA ILE A 167 17.45 -1.52 1.06
C ILE A 167 17.40 -1.15 -0.42
N VAL A 168 18.17 -1.83 -1.28
CA VAL A 168 18.15 -1.59 -2.73
C VAL A 168 16.77 -1.88 -3.32
N ALA A 169 16.13 -2.99 -2.95
CA ALA A 169 14.80 -3.33 -3.44
C ALA A 169 13.74 -2.30 -2.99
N VAL A 170 13.83 -1.82 -1.75
CA VAL A 170 12.95 -0.76 -1.24
C VAL A 170 13.21 0.55 -1.99
N ALA A 171 14.46 0.93 -2.21
CA ALA A 171 14.80 2.13 -2.96
C ALA A 171 14.27 2.09 -4.39
N MET A 172 14.43 0.96 -5.09
CA MET A 172 13.88 0.75 -6.44
C MET A 172 12.34 0.82 -6.47
N ALA A 173 11.68 0.21 -5.49
CA ALA A 173 10.22 0.28 -5.36
C ALA A 173 9.74 1.73 -5.13
N LEU A 174 10.46 2.50 -4.30
CA LEU A 174 10.15 3.91 -4.05
C LEU A 174 10.40 4.82 -5.26
N ASP A 175 11.39 4.51 -6.11
CA ASP A 175 11.61 5.23 -7.37
C ASP A 175 10.46 4.98 -8.35
N HIS A 176 10.00 3.73 -8.50
CA HIS A 176 8.81 3.43 -9.31
C HIS A 176 7.56 4.13 -8.80
N LEU A 177 7.38 4.24 -7.48
CA LEU A 177 6.26 5.00 -6.90
C LEU A 177 6.39 6.53 -7.08
N GLY A 178 7.44 7.05 -7.74
CA GLY A 178 7.63 8.49 -7.96
C GLY A 178 7.94 9.31 -6.71
N ILE A 179 8.01 8.66 -5.54
CA ILE A 179 8.33 9.28 -4.25
C ILE A 179 9.81 9.68 -4.22
N GLY A 180 10.70 8.84 -4.77
CA GLY A 180 12.15 9.08 -4.77
C GLY A 180 12.60 10.33 -5.53
N ARG A 181 11.91 10.66 -6.64
CA ARG A 181 12.26 11.79 -7.52
C ARG A 181 11.78 13.14 -6.98
N THR A 182 10.59 13.15 -6.38
CA THR A 182 9.97 14.37 -5.83
C THR A 182 10.69 14.86 -4.58
N VAL A 183 11.19 13.95 -3.74
CA VAL A 183 11.98 14.33 -2.54
C VAL A 183 13.31 14.97 -2.92
N LEU A 184 13.97 14.51 -3.99
CA LEU A 184 15.20 15.13 -4.49
C LEU A 184 14.93 16.52 -5.10
N LEU A 185 13.84 16.70 -5.84
CA LEU A 185 13.48 18.00 -6.45
C LEU A 185 12.95 19.04 -5.45
N LEU A 186 12.59 18.64 -4.23
CA LEU A 186 12.20 19.55 -3.15
C LEU A 186 13.36 19.85 -2.19
N ALA A 187 14.39 19.00 -2.17
CA ALA A 187 15.58 19.16 -1.34
C ALA A 187 16.67 20.02 -2.01
N PHE A 188 16.58 20.23 -3.33
CA PHE A 188 17.49 21.03 -4.14
C PHE A 188 16.67 21.97 -5.03
#